data_AF-A0A418IF97-F1
#
_entry.id   AF-A0A418IF97-F1
#
_cell.length_a   1.000
_cell.length_b   1.000
_cell.length_c   1.000
_cell.angle_alpha   90.00
_cell.angle_beta   90.00
_cell.angle_gamma   90.00
#
_symmetry.space_group_name_H-M   'P 1'
#
loop_
_entity.id
_entity.type
_entity.pdbx_description
1 polymer ?
#
loop_
_entity_poly.entity_id
_entity_poly.type
_entity_poly.pdbx_seq_one_letter_code
_entity_poly.pdbx_strand_id
1 'polypeptide(L)' 'MSDVSLKLSAKDIYEKDFEKTMTRGYRREEVDAFLDDIIADYQKMADLDNEVVKLSEENNKLKKELEELRLRVATS' A
#
# COMPACT_ATOMS: atom_id res chain seq x y z
N MET A 1 9.13 6.67 -10.79
CA MET A 1 7.82 6.92 -10.14
C MET A 1 8.15 7.62 -8.84
N SER A 2 7.48 8.73 -8.53
CA SER A 2 7.66 9.41 -7.24
C SER A 2 7.36 8.42 -6.13
N ASP A 3 8.32 8.17 -5.24
CA ASP A 3 8.13 7.38 -4.02
C ASP A 3 7.05 8.04 -3.16
N VAL A 4 5.79 7.66 -3.37
CA VAL A 4 4.68 8.04 -2.49
C VAL A 4 4.82 7.17 -1.25
N SER A 5 5.62 7.63 -0.30
CA SER A 5 5.72 7.00 1.02
C SER A 5 4.52 7.46 1.87
N LEU A 6 3.69 6.51 2.28
CA LEU A 6 2.59 6.77 3.21
C LEU A 6 3.16 7.07 4.60
N LYS A 7 2.64 8.11 5.25
CA LYS A 7 3.09 8.53 6.59
C LYS A 7 2.62 7.59 7.71
N LEU A 8 1.57 6.83 7.46
CA LEU A 8 0.91 5.95 8.42
C LEU A 8 0.63 4.61 7.74
N SER A 9 0.74 3.54 8.50
CA SER A 9 0.21 2.22 8.14
C SER A 9 -1.13 1.98 8.82
N ALA A 10 -1.89 0.99 8.33
CA ALA A 10 -3.10 0.52 9.00
C ALA A 10 -2.85 0.15 10.48
N LYS A 11 -1.68 -0.41 10.77
CA LYS A 11 -1.25 -0.75 12.13
C LYS A 11 -1.04 0.50 12.99
N ASP A 12 -0.37 1.53 12.45
CA ASP A 12 -0.13 2.78 13.19
C ASP A 12 -1.44 3.46 13.57
N ILE A 13 -2.46 3.36 12.71
CA ILE A 13 -3.80 3.91 12.96
C ILE A 13 -4.52 3.09 14.02
N TYR A 14 -4.46 1.76 13.95
CA TYR A 14 -5.06 0.87 14.95
C TYR A 14 -4.45 1.03 16.36
N GLU A 15 -3.14 1.21 16.46
CA GLU A 15 -2.44 1.36 17.74
C GLU A 15 -2.54 2.79 18.33
N LYS A 16 -3.21 3.71 17.62
CA LYS A 16 -3.32 5.10 18.04
C LYS A 16 -4.30 5.26 19.21
N ASP A 17 -3.79 5.64 20.37
CA ASP A 17 -4.62 6.07 21.50
C ASP A 17 -4.80 7.59 21.50
N PHE A 18 -6.05 8.04 21.69
CA PHE A 18 -6.41 9.46 21.76
C PHE A 18 -6.63 9.87 23.21
N GLU A 19 -5.99 10.96 23.63
CA GLU A 19 -6.18 11.49 24.98
C GLU A 19 -7.64 11.87 25.24
N LYS A 20 -8.19 11.38 26.36
CA LYS A 20 -9.56 11.67 26.76
C LYS A 20 -9.66 13.11 27.25
N THR A 21 -10.36 13.96 26.51
CA THR A 21 -10.62 15.33 26.97
C THR A 21 -11.83 15.36 27.90
N MET A 22 -11.68 15.93 29.10
CA MET A 22 -12.68 15.89 30.17
C MET A 22 -13.92 16.78 29.94
N THR A 23 -13.89 17.71 28.96
CA THR A 23 -14.93 18.76 28.83
C THR A 23 -15.53 18.92 27.43
N ARG A 24 -14.78 18.65 26.35
CA ARG A 24 -15.25 18.65 24.96
C ARG A 24 -14.40 17.69 24.14
N GLY A 25 -15.01 16.77 23.39
CA GLY A 25 -14.30 15.85 22.52
C GLY A 25 -15.27 15.10 21.60
N TYR A 26 -14.73 14.46 20.57
CA TYR A 26 -15.51 13.54 19.73
C TYR A 26 -15.93 12.31 20.56
N ARG A 27 -17.08 11.74 20.22
CA ARG A 27 -17.51 10.49 20.83
C ARG A 27 -16.57 9.38 20.41
N ARG A 28 -16.01 8.65 21.38
CA ARG A 28 -15.06 7.57 21.12
C ARG A 28 -15.58 6.58 20.08
N GLU A 29 -16.82 6.13 20.24
CA GLU A 29 -17.46 5.16 19.33
C GLU A 29 -17.56 5.66 17.88
N GLU A 30 -17.79 6.97 17.68
CA GLU A 30 -17.87 7.58 16.35
C GLU A 30 -16.48 7.71 15.70
N VAL A 31 -15.46 8.01 16.52
CA VAL A 31 -14.07 8.02 16.07
C VAL A 31 -13.62 6.60 15.73
N ASP A 32 -13.87 5.63 16.60
CA ASP A 32 -13.47 4.23 16.40
C ASP A 32 -14.11 3.66 15.14
N ALA A 33 -15.42 3.86 14.92
CA ALA A 33 -16.10 3.42 13.70
C ALA A 33 -15.52 4.05 12.43
N PHE A 34 -15.17 5.34 12.47
CA PHE A 34 -14.54 6.02 11.34
C PHE A 34 -13.10 5.53 11.11
N LEU A 35 -12.36 5.21 12.17
CA LEU A 35 -11.01 4.66 12.07
C LEU A 35 -11.01 3.24 11.54
N ASP A 36 -12.02 2.42 11.83
CA ASP A 36 -12.17 1.08 11.25
C ASP A 36 -12.26 1.15 9.71
N ASP A 37 -13.05 2.08 9.18
CA ASP A 37 -13.16 2.30 7.73
C ASP A 37 -11.82 2.75 7.13
N ILE A 38 -11.12 3.69 7.79
CA ILE A 38 -9.80 4.15 7.35
C ILE A 38 -8.77 3.02 7.39
N ILE A 39 -8.79 2.18 8.44
CA ILE A 39 -7.89 1.03 8.56
C ILE A 39 -8.11 0.07 7.38
N ALA A 40 -9.36 -0.22 7.03
CA ALA A 40 -9.68 -1.08 5.89
C ALA A 40 -9.15 -0.50 4.57
N ASP A 41 -9.31 0.80 4.35
CA ASP A 41 -8.77 1.48 3.17
C ASP A 41 -7.24 1.41 3.11
N TYR A 42 -6.55 1.65 4.23
CA TYR A 42 -5.09 1.54 4.29
C TYR A 42 -4.58 0.11 4.07
N GLN A 43 -5.31 -0.90 4.54
CA GLN A 43 -5.00 -2.31 4.23
C GLN A 43 -5.12 -2.58 2.73
N LYS A 44 -6.21 -2.12 2.11
CA LYS A 44 -6.43 -2.26 0.66
C LYS A 44 -5.36 -1.54 -0.16
N MET A 45 -4.93 -0.35 0.27
CA MET A 45 -3.83 0.37 -0.37
C MET A 45 -2.52 -0.43 -0.28
N ALA A 46 -2.20 -1.01 0.88
CA ALA A 46 -1.02 -1.85 1.04
C ALA A 46 -1.06 -3.10 0.14
N ASP A 47 -2.23 -3.72 -0.02
CA ASP A 47 -2.41 -4.86 -0.93
C ASP A 47 -2.20 -4.46 -2.39
N LEU A 48 -2.73 -3.29 -2.81
CA LEU A 48 -2.50 -2.75 -4.15
C LEU A 48 -1.03 -2.43 -4.41
N ASP A 49 -0.33 -1.85 -3.44
CA ASP A 49 1.11 -1.59 -3.55
C ASP A 49 1.90 -2.89 -3.74
N ASN A 50 1.55 -3.94 -2.99
CA ASN A 50 2.14 -5.27 -3.16
C ASN A 50 1.86 -5.85 -4.55
N GLU A 51 0.66 -5.65 -5.09
CA GLU A 51 0.31 -6.07 -6.45
C GLU A 51 1.13 -5.32 -7.51
N VAL A 52 1.31 -4.01 -7.36
CA VAL A 52 2.15 -3.19 -8.24
C VAL A 52 3.60 -3.68 -8.23
N VAL A 53 4.15 -4.02 -7.06
CA VAL A 53 5.50 -4.58 -6.94
C VAL A 53 5.60 -5.89 -7.72
N LYS A 54 4.67 -6.82 -7.52
CA LYS A 54 4.64 -8.12 -8.23
C LYS A 54 4.56 -7.94 -9.74
N LEU A 55 3.65 -7.07 -10.22
CA LEU A 55 3.50 -6.78 -11.64
C LEU A 55 4.73 -6.11 -12.25
N SER A 56 5.43 -5.27 -11.47
CA SER A 56 6.68 -4.64 -11.89
C SER A 56 7.80 -5.69 -12.04
N GLU A 57 7.92 -6.61 -11.08
CA GLU A 57 8.87 -7.72 -11.14
C GLU A 57 8.60 -8.64 -12.35
N GLU A 58 7.34 -9.01 -12.57
CA GLU A 58 6.94 -9.83 -13.72
C GLU A 58 7.23 -9.13 -15.06
N ASN A 59 6.88 -7.84 -15.18
CA ASN A 59 7.22 -7.05 -16.37
C ASN A 59 8.73 -7.01 -16.63
N ASN A 60 9.53 -6.85 -15.57
CA ASN A 60 10.99 -6.83 -15.71
C ASN A 60 11.53 -8.19 -16.16
N LYS A 61 10.96 -9.29 -15.68
CA LYS A 61 11.31 -10.64 -16.12
C LYS A 61 10.96 -10.86 -17.59
N LEU A 62 9.72 -10.54 -18.00
CA LEU A 62 9.26 -10.68 -19.37
C LEU A 62 10.09 -9.84 -20.35
N LYS A 63 10.47 -8.61 -19.96
CA LYS A 63 11.35 -7.76 -20.79
C LYS A 63 12.72 -8.39 -21.03
N LYS A 64 13.32 -9.02 -20.01
CA LYS A 64 14.60 -9.74 -20.14
C LYS A 64 14.47 -10.94 -21.06
N GLU A 65 13.45 -11.76 -20.88
CA GLU A 65 13.19 -12.91 -21.75
C GLU A 65 13.00 -12.49 -23.22
N LEU A 66 12.29 -11.39 -23.46
CA LEU A 66 12.10 -10.83 -24.79
C LEU A 66 13.43 -10.36 -25.40
N GLU A 67 14.29 -9.73 -24.62
CA GLU A 67 15.62 -9.29 -25.07
C GLU A 67 16.53 -10.48 -25.43
N GLU A 68 16.55 -11.52 -24.60
CA GLU A 68 17.29 -12.75 -24.88
C GLU A 68 16.80 -13.44 -26.16
N LEU A 69 15.49 -13.52 -26.36
CA LEU A 69 14.91 -14.09 -27.59
C LEU A 69 15.28 -13.27 -28.82
N ARG A 70 15.24 -11.93 -28.74
CA ARG A 70 15.66 -11.04 -29.83
C ARG A 70 17.12 -11.26 -30.21
N LEU A 71 18.00 -11.42 -29.22
CA LEU A 71 19.42 -11.71 -29.45
C LEU A 71 19.59 -13.06 -30.17
N ARG A 72 18.91 -14.12 -29.71
CA ARG A 72 18.97 -15.46 -30.34
C ARG A 72 18.54 -15.43 -31.81
N VAL A 73 17.45 -14.73 -32.11
CA VAL A 73 16.97 -14.58 -33.49
C VAL A 73 17.95 -13.78 -34.34
N ALA A 74 18.56 -12.71 -33.81
CA ALA A 74 19.53 -11.91 -34.55
C ALA A 74 20.86 -12.63 -34.82
N THR A 75 21.21 -13.63 -34.00
CA THR A 75 22.41 -14.46 -34.18
C THR A 75 22.18 -15.75 -34.98
N SER A 76 20.93 -16.04 -35.36
CA SER A 76 20.56 -17.19 -36.22
C SER A 76 20.49 -16.78 -37.69
#